data_AF-Q0SVQ0-F1
#
_entry.id   AF-Q0SVQ0-F1
#
_cell.length_a   1.000
_cell.length_b   1.000
_cell.length_c   1.000
_cell.angle_alpha   90.00
_cell.angle_beta   90.00
_cell.angle_gamma   90.00
#
_symmetry.space_group_name_H-M   'P 1'
#
loop_
_entity.id
_entity.type
_entity.pdbx_description
1 polymer ?
#
loop_
_entity_poly.entity_id
_entity_poly.type
_entity_poly.pdbx_seq_one_letter_code
_entity_poly.pdbx_strand_id
1 'polypeptide(L)'
;MYCIQYNIVWCVKYRRKVLFGDVDKSLKEIILKIANDNNFEISEMETDKDHIHLLIECSPQHQIPNIIKALKGVSARLLFLKHPEIKRYLWGGNLWNPSYFVATVSENTEEQIRNYIQNQQVK
;
A
#
# COMPACT_ATOMS: atom_id res chain seq x y z
N MET A 1 -7.36 -4.53 22.32
CA MET A 1 -7.24 -5.24 21.03
C MET A 1 -7.84 -4.34 19.96
N TYR A 2 -7.14 -4.13 18.84
CA TYR A 2 -7.65 -3.37 17.69
C TYR A 2 -7.49 -4.25 16.45
N CYS A 3 -8.36 -4.07 15.46
CA CYS A 3 -8.25 -4.65 14.13
C CYS A 3 -8.47 -3.51 13.14
N ILE A 4 -7.38 -3.02 12.53
CA ILE A 4 -7.41 -1.89 11.59
C ILE A 4 -6.65 -2.32 10.36
N GLN A 5 -7.41 -2.69 9.33
CA GLN A 5 -6.89 -3.09 8.05
C GLN A 5 -7.27 -2.09 6.97
N TYR A 6 -6.35 -1.84 6.05
CA TYR A 6 -6.59 -1.01 4.87
C TYR A 6 -6.14 -1.73 3.61
N ASN A 7 -7.01 -1.74 2.60
CA ASN A 7 -6.64 -2.01 1.21
C ASN A 7 -6.13 -0.71 0.59
N ILE A 8 -4.89 -0.72 0.12
CA ILE A 8 -4.19 0.41 -0.46
C ILE A 8 -3.73 0.06 -1.86
N VAL A 9 -4.02 0.94 -2.82
CA VAL A 9 -3.59 0.76 -4.22
C VAL A 9 -3.00 2.05 -4.75
N TRP A 10 -1.86 1.96 -5.45
CA TRP A 10 -1.37 3.07 -6.27
C TRP A 10 -0.72 2.59 -7.55
N CYS A 11 -0.73 3.47 -8.55
CA CYS A 11 -0.20 3.18 -9.88
C CYS A 11 1.14 3.86 -10.12
N VAL A 12 1.93 3.27 -11.03
CA VAL A 12 3.05 3.93 -11.70
C VAL A 12 2.53 5.15 -12.47
N LYS A 13 3.33 6.21 -12.54
CA LYS A 13 3.00 7.41 -13.30
C LYS A 13 2.75 7.06 -14.76
N TYR A 14 1.67 7.61 -15.32
CA TYR A 14 1.17 7.30 -16.68
C TYR A 14 0.84 5.81 -16.91
N ARG A 15 0.65 5.01 -15.84
CA ARG A 15 0.42 3.57 -15.93
C ARG A 15 1.47 2.84 -16.77
N ARG A 16 2.73 3.29 -16.67
CA ARG A 16 3.85 2.61 -17.34
C ARG A 16 4.04 1.23 -16.74
N LYS A 17 4.15 0.24 -17.63
CA LYS A 17 4.32 -1.18 -17.29
C LYS A 17 5.79 -1.47 -16.98
N VAL A 18 6.26 -1.11 -15.78
CA VAL A 18 7.67 -1.22 -15.35
C VAL A 18 7.86 -2.14 -14.15
N LEU A 19 6.78 -2.56 -13.49
CA LEU A 19 6.82 -3.44 -12.33
C LEU A 19 6.81 -4.90 -12.80
N PHE A 20 7.95 -5.39 -13.27
CA PHE A 20 8.11 -6.79 -13.68
C PHE A 20 9.54 -7.27 -13.44
N GLY A 21 9.72 -8.59 -13.37
CA GLY A 21 11.03 -9.20 -13.17
C GLY A 21 11.71 -8.70 -11.89
N ASP A 22 12.96 -8.25 -12.01
CA ASP A 22 13.74 -7.83 -10.84
C ASP A 22 13.30 -6.48 -10.24
N VAL A 23 12.61 -5.64 -11.03
CA VAL A 23 12.04 -4.38 -10.53
C VAL A 23 10.91 -4.68 -9.55
N ASP A 24 10.07 -5.66 -9.87
CA ASP A 24 8.96 -6.09 -9.02
C ASP A 24 9.47 -6.69 -7.70
N LYS A 25 10.40 -7.65 -7.77
CA LYS A 25 11.01 -8.26 -6.58
C LYS A 25 11.62 -7.21 -5.66
N SER A 26 12.37 -6.28 -6.24
CA SER A 26 12.98 -5.18 -5.48
C SER A 26 11.95 -4.24 -4.86
N LEU A 27 10.85 -3.96 -5.56
CA LEU A 27 9.76 -3.17 -4.99
C LEU A 27 9.20 -3.86 -3.74
N LYS A 28 8.86 -5.16 -3.85
CA LYS A 28 8.30 -5.94 -2.73
C LYS A 28 9.25 -5.94 -1.53
N GLU A 29 10.54 -6.19 -1.74
CA GLU A 29 11.58 -6.12 -0.68
C GLU A 29 11.62 -4.74 0.00
N ILE A 30 11.61 -3.67 -0.81
CA ILE A 30 11.67 -2.29 -0.30
C ILE A 30 10.41 -1.96 0.50
N ILE A 31 9.23 -2.37 0.04
CA ILE A 31 7.96 -2.11 0.72
C ILE A 31 7.92 -2.81 2.09
N LEU A 32 8.34 -4.08 2.16
CA LEU A 32 8.43 -4.81 3.43
C LEU A 32 9.41 -4.14 4.39
N LYS A 33 10.55 -3.66 3.90
CA LYS A 33 11.50 -2.90 4.73
C LYS A 33 10.89 -1.61 5.26
N ILE A 34 10.22 -0.83 4.41
CA ILE A 34 9.55 0.42 4.82
C ILE A 34 8.50 0.13 5.90
N ALA A 35 7.71 -0.93 5.73
CA ALA A 35 6.70 -1.34 6.71
C ALA A 35 7.32 -1.64 8.08
N ASN A 36 8.39 -2.45 8.09
CA ASN A 36 9.15 -2.75 9.31
C ASN A 36 9.75 -1.50 9.96
N ASP A 37 10.38 -0.63 9.16
CA ASP A 37 10.99 0.62 9.66
C ASP A 37 9.94 1.61 10.23
N ASN A 38 8.67 1.47 9.85
CA ASN A 38 7.57 2.34 10.29
C ASN A 38 6.58 1.64 11.24
N ASN A 39 6.86 0.41 11.69
CA ASN A 39 6.05 -0.36 12.65
C ASN A 39 4.59 -0.62 12.22
N PHE A 40 4.36 -0.93 10.94
CA PHE A 40 3.11 -1.50 10.47
C PHE A 40 3.36 -2.79 9.67
N GLU A 41 2.34 -3.62 9.51
CA GLU A 41 2.44 -4.92 8.87
C GLU A 41 1.82 -4.92 7.47
N ILE A 42 2.42 -5.72 6.57
CA ILE A 42 1.90 -6.01 5.24
C ILE A 42 1.33 -7.43 5.30
N SER A 43 0.01 -7.56 5.45
CA SER A 43 -0.65 -8.87 5.50
C SER A 43 -0.67 -9.53 4.13
N GLU A 44 -0.92 -8.74 3.07
CA GLU A 44 -0.88 -9.20 1.67
C GLU A 44 -0.28 -8.11 0.77
N MET A 45 0.46 -8.53 -0.26
CA MET A 45 1.04 -7.61 -1.23
C MET A 45 1.17 -8.26 -2.59
N GLU A 46 0.51 -7.66 -3.58
CA GLU A 46 0.66 -8.06 -4.96
C GLU A 46 0.79 -6.89 -5.92
N THR A 47 1.46 -7.16 -7.03
CA THR A 47 1.77 -6.20 -8.07
C THR A 47 1.21 -6.69 -9.39
N ASP A 48 0.75 -5.74 -10.18
CA ASP A 48 0.63 -5.91 -11.63
C ASP A 48 1.67 -4.97 -12.28
N LYS A 49 1.82 -5.05 -13.59
CA LYS A 49 2.87 -4.37 -14.35
C LYS A 49 2.93 -2.85 -14.11
N ASP A 50 1.81 -2.22 -13.76
CA ASP A 50 1.68 -0.77 -13.62
C ASP A 50 1.12 -0.30 -12.26
N HIS A 51 0.85 -1.19 -11.30
CA HIS A 51 0.32 -0.82 -10.00
C HIS A 51 0.58 -1.87 -8.92
N ILE A 52 0.44 -1.47 -7.66
CA ILE A 52 0.61 -2.34 -6.48
C ILE A 52 -0.62 -2.25 -5.59
N HIS A 53 -1.01 -3.40 -5.04
CA HIS A 53 -2.07 -3.59 -4.04
C HIS A 53 -1.43 -4.07 -2.75
N LEU A 54 -1.82 -3.45 -1.63
CA LEU A 54 -1.42 -3.85 -0.29
C LEU A 54 -2.65 -4.01 0.59
N LEU A 55 -2.69 -5.10 1.35
CA LEU A 55 -3.46 -5.17 2.58
C LEU A 55 -2.49 -4.91 3.72
N ILE A 56 -2.74 -3.83 4.46
CA ILE A 56 -1.91 -3.45 5.61
C ILE A 56 -2.66 -3.59 6.91
N GLU A 57 -1.94 -3.89 7.97
CA GLU A 57 -2.39 -3.85 9.36
C GLU A 57 -1.60 -2.78 10.12
N CYS A 58 -2.31 -1.88 10.80
CA CYS A 58 -1.66 -0.79 11.52
C CYS A 58 -2.32 -0.47 12.86
N SER A 59 -1.60 0.25 13.71
CA SER A 59 -2.12 0.72 14.98
C SER A 59 -2.94 2.02 14.86
N PRO A 60 -3.78 2.37 15.84
CA PRO A 60 -4.52 3.64 15.86
C PRO A 60 -3.65 4.91 15.84
N GLN A 61 -2.36 4.79 16.19
CA GLN A 61 -1.41 5.91 16.16
C GLN A 61 -0.89 6.19 14.75
N HIS A 62 -1.06 5.24 13.82
CA HIS A 62 -0.65 5.42 12.44
C HIS A 62 -1.61 6.33 11.69
N GLN A 63 -1.03 7.32 11.01
CA GLN A 63 -1.77 8.17 10.08
C GLN A 63 -1.56 7.67 8.66
N ILE A 64 -2.66 7.34 7.97
CA ILE A 64 -2.63 6.83 6.59
C ILE A 64 -1.82 7.72 5.64
N PRO A 65 -1.97 9.07 5.66
CA PRO A 65 -1.15 9.93 4.80
C PRO A 65 0.36 9.76 5.02
N ASN A 66 0.80 9.50 6.25
CA ASN A 66 2.22 9.31 6.57
C ASN A 66 2.72 7.95 6.07
N ILE A 67 1.94 6.88 6.25
CA ILE A 67 2.24 5.55 5.69
C ILE A 67 2.40 5.64 4.18
N ILE A 68 1.42 6.23 3.48
CA ILE A 68 1.46 6.37 2.02
C ILE A 68 2.66 7.20 1.57
N LYS A 69 2.97 8.29 2.28
CA LYS A 69 4.13 9.14 1.98
C LYS A 69 5.44 8.35 2.13
N ALA A 70 5.59 7.56 3.19
CA ALA A 70 6.76 6.71 3.41
C ALA A 70 6.87 5.65 2.30
N LEU A 71 5.80 4.87 2.09
CA LEU A 71 5.73 3.82 1.08
C LEU A 71 6.06 4.35 -0.31
N LYS A 72 5.35 5.36 -0.81
CA LYS A 72 5.55 5.89 -2.18
C LYS A 72 6.86 6.66 -2.30
N GLY A 73 7.21 7.50 -1.33
CA GLY A 73 8.39 8.36 -1.41
C GLY A 73 9.69 7.57 -1.35
N VAL A 74 9.84 6.72 -0.34
CA VAL A 74 11.08 5.94 -0.13
C VAL A 74 11.23 4.89 -1.22
N SER A 75 10.15 4.18 -1.59
CA SER A 75 10.21 3.19 -2.68
C SER A 75 10.60 3.80 -4.02
N ALA A 76 10.05 4.97 -4.38
CA ALA A 76 10.42 5.66 -5.62
C ALA A 76 11.91 5.98 -5.66
N ARG A 77 12.46 6.53 -4.57
CA ARG A 77 13.87 6.86 -4.47
C ARG A 77 14.74 5.60 -4.59
N LEU A 78 14.45 4.57 -3.82
CA LEU A 78 15.28 3.36 -3.77
C LEU A 78 15.19 2.56 -5.08
N LEU A 79 14.01 2.45 -5.69
CA LEU A 79 13.87 1.81 -7.00
C LEU A 79 14.62 2.55 -8.09
N PHE A 80 14.56 3.88 -8.14
CA PHE A 80 15.33 4.64 -9.12
C PHE A 80 16.86 4.52 -8.95
N LEU A 81 17.33 4.20 -7.75
CA LEU A 81 18.74 3.94 -7.47
C LEU A 81 19.14 2.51 -7.87
N LYS A 82 18.32 1.51 -7.52
CA LYS A 82 18.59 0.09 -7.81
C LYS A 82 18.36 -0.26 -9.29
N HIS A 83 17.41 0.40 -9.93
CA HIS A 83 16.96 0.17 -11.30
C HIS A 83 16.98 1.46 -12.14
N PRO A 84 18.17 2.02 -12.43
CA PRO A 84 18.28 3.27 -13.19
C PRO A 84 17.64 3.19 -14.59
N GLU A 85 17.51 1.99 -15.17
CA GLU A 85 16.87 1.73 -16.45
C GLU A 85 15.41 2.20 -16.51
N ILE A 86 14.67 2.19 -15.39
CA ILE A 86 13.26 2.60 -15.38
C ILE A 86 13.09 4.11 -15.62
N LYS A 87 14.14 4.91 -15.39
CA LYS A 87 14.14 6.37 -15.65
C LYS A 87 13.92 6.69 -17.12
N ARG A 88 14.27 5.77 -18.03
CA ARG A 88 14.02 5.91 -19.49
C ARG A 88 12.53 6.05 -19.79
N TYR A 89 11.67 5.38 -19.02
CA TYR A 89 10.22 5.44 -19.16
C TYR A 89 9.56 6.57 -18.34
N LEU A 90 10.32 7.17 -17.42
CA LEU A 90 9.83 8.06 -16.35
C LEU A 90 10.77 9.28 -16.19
N TRP A 91 11.06 9.95 -17.29
CA TRP A 91 12.04 11.05 -17.37
C TRP A 91 11.73 12.26 -16.47
N GLY A 92 10.48 12.43 -16.06
CA GLY A 92 10.06 13.48 -15.12
C GLY A 92 10.42 13.21 -13.66
N GLY A 93 11.25 12.21 -13.35
CA GLY A 93 11.75 11.91 -12.00
C GLY A 93 10.70 11.39 -11.01
N ASN A 94 9.50 11.04 -11.49
CA ASN A 94 8.39 10.61 -10.67
C ASN A 94 8.01 9.17 -11.03
N LEU A 95 8.19 8.23 -10.10
CA LEU A 95 7.81 6.83 -10.31
C LEU A 95 6.30 6.63 -10.21
N TRP A 96 5.68 7.22 -9.19
CA TRP A 96 4.27 6.98 -8.87
C TRP A 96 3.35 8.07 -9.42
N ASN A 97 2.12 7.67 -9.73
CA ASN A 97 1.00 8.61 -9.85
C ASN A 97 0.85 9.34 -8.49
N PRO A 98 0.61 10.66 -8.45
CA PRO A 98 0.39 11.37 -7.18
C PRO A 98 -0.76 10.77 -6.35
N SER A 99 -1.83 10.31 -6.99
CA SER A 99 -3.01 9.73 -6.35
C SER A 99 -2.78 8.32 -5.82
N TYR A 100 -3.62 7.90 -4.88
CA TYR A 100 -3.70 6.55 -4.33
C TYR A 100 -5.17 6.27 -3.95
N PHE A 101 -5.52 4.99 -3.89
CA PHE A 101 -6.78 4.49 -3.38
C PHE A 101 -6.56 3.93 -1.97
N VAL A 102 -7.53 4.11 -1.09
CA VAL A 102 -7.57 3.52 0.24
C VAL A 102 -9.00 3.14 0.60
N ALA A 103 -9.19 1.95 1.16
CA ALA A 103 -10.44 1.49 1.72
C ALA A 103 -10.18 0.70 3.01
N THR A 104 -11.06 0.85 4.00
CA THR A 104 -11.04 0.02 5.21
C THR A 104 -11.47 -1.40 4.89
N VAL A 105 -10.83 -2.38 5.52
CA VAL A 105 -11.19 -3.79 5.44
C VAL A 105 -11.62 -4.25 6.83
N SER A 106 -12.67 -5.06 6.89
CA SER A 106 -13.17 -5.71 8.09
C SER A 106 -13.54 -7.16 7.76
N GLU A 107 -13.32 -8.06 8.70
CA GLU A 107 -13.75 -9.46 8.59
C GLU A 107 -15.28 -9.59 8.52
N ASN A 108 -16.00 -8.65 9.15
CA ASN A 108 -17.45 -8.62 9.14
C ASN A 108 -17.94 -7.57 8.15
N THR A 109 -19.04 -7.86 7.46
CA THR A 109 -19.71 -6.87 6.63
C THR A 109 -20.28 -5.75 7.51
N GLU A 110 -20.44 -4.56 6.93
CA GLU A 110 -21.08 -3.44 7.63
C GLU A 110 -22.48 -3.83 8.14
N GLU A 111 -23.23 -4.61 7.36
CA GLU A 111 -24.55 -5.12 7.73
C GLU A 111 -24.48 -6.02 8.98
N GLN A 112 -23.54 -6.97 9.03
CA GLN A 112 -23.34 -7.83 10.20
C GLN A 112 -22.99 -7.01 11.44
N ILE A 113 -22.11 -6.01 11.31
CA ILE A 113 -21.73 -5.11 12.42
C ILE A 113 -22.94 -4.32 12.91
N ARG A 114 -23.74 -3.73 11.99
CA ARG A 114 -24.95 -2.97 12.35
C ARG A 114 -25.98 -3.84 13.04
N ASN A 115 -26.26 -5.01 12.49
CA ASN A 115 -27.20 -5.98 13.07
C ASN A 115 -26.75 -6.41 14.47
N TYR A 116 -25.45 -6.66 14.67
CA TYR A 116 -24.89 -6.99 15.97
C TYR A 116 -25.09 -5.86 17.00
N ILE A 117 -24.81 -4.60 16.63
CA ILE A 117 -24.97 -3.44 17.52
C ILE A 117 -26.44 -3.24 17.91
N GLN A 118 -27.37 -3.35 16.96
CA GLN A 118 -28.80 -3.12 17.21
C GLN A 118 -29.41 -4.15 18.16
N ASN A 119 -28.97 -5.40 18.08
CA ASN A 119 -29.50 -6.49 18.89
C ASN A 119 -28.77 -6.70 20.22
N GLN A 120 -27.79 -5.85 20.54
CA GLN A 120 -26.90 -6.05 21.69
C GLN A 120 -27.59 -5.86 23.05
N GLN A 121 -28.70 -5.12 23.11
CA GLN A 121 -29.50 -4.89 24.32
C GLN A 121 -30.73 -5.80 24.43
N VAL A 122 -31.01 -6.61 23.40
CA VAL A 122 -32.11 -7.58 23.44
C VAL A 122 -31.62 -8.79 24.25
N LYS A 123 -31.64 -8.64 25.58
CA LYS A 123 -31.51 -9.72 26.56
C LYS A 123 -32.81 -9.85 27.34
#